data_AF-A0A849PJ84-F1
#
_entry.id   AF-A0A849PJ84-F1
#
_cell.length_a   1.000
_cell.length_b   1.000
_cell.length_c   1.000
_cell.angle_alpha   90.00
_cell.angle_beta   90.00
_cell.angle_gamma   90.00
#
_symmetry.space_group_name_H-M   'P 1'
#
loop_
_entity.id
_entity.type
_entity.pdbx_description
1 polymer ?
#
loop_
_entity_poly.entity_id
_entity_poly.type
_entity_poly.pdbx_seq_one_letter_code
_entity_poly.pdbx_strand_id
1 'polypeptide(L)'
;MTHANPQINIRLPPKLQSATEQYVDNYGYRNIQEFILEAIRDKIFRDNRYDETFSGKEIDLIEKLLSVSIEKDKIRDHDDITKALQ
;
A
#
# COMPACT_ATOMS: atom_id res chain seq x y z
N MET A 1 4.72 -4.01 30.01
CA MET A 1 3.63 -4.89 29.57
C MET A 1 4.07 -5.57 28.29
N THR A 2 4.17 -6.89 28.27
CA THR A 2 4.48 -7.65 27.06
C THR A 2 3.28 -7.59 26.14
N HIS A 3 3.29 -6.69 25.16
CA HIS A 3 2.24 -6.66 24.13
C HIS A 3 2.35 -7.95 23.32
N ALA A 4 1.39 -8.87 23.52
CA ALA A 4 1.27 -10.04 22.65
C ALA A 4 1.03 -9.55 21.23
N ASN A 5 1.79 -10.08 20.27
CA ASN A 5 1.59 -9.73 18.86
C ASN A 5 0.15 -10.10 18.45
N PRO A 6 -0.55 -9.22 17.72
CA PRO A 6 -1.90 -9.51 17.25
C PRO A 6 -1.88 -10.72 16.31
N GLN A 7 -2.75 -11.71 16.57
CA GLN A 7 -2.88 -12.91 15.75
C GLN A 7 -4.10 -12.80 14.84
N ILE A 8 -3.91 -13.09 13.55
CA ILE A 8 -4.98 -13.15 12.56
C ILE A 8 -5.34 -14.63 12.32
N ASN A 9 -6.60 -14.99 12.56
CA ASN A 9 -7.12 -16.33 12.29
C ASN A 9 -7.94 -16.31 11.00
N ILE A 10 -7.48 -17.05 9.99
CA ILE A 10 -8.10 -17.10 8.66
C ILE A 10 -8.54 -18.54 8.39
N ARG A 11 -9.77 -18.72 7.87
CA ARG A 11 -10.24 -20.01 7.36
C ARG A 11 -10.09 -20.02 5.84
N LEU A 12 -9.25 -20.91 5.33
CA LEU A 12 -9.04 -21.07 3.89
C LEU A 12 -10.10 -22.02 3.32
N PRO A 13 -10.74 -21.69 2.18
CA PRO A 13 -11.53 -22.65 1.43
C PRO A 13 -10.67 -23.85 0.99
N PRO A 14 -11.22 -25.07 0.89
CA PRO A 14 -10.43 -26.28 0.62
C PRO A 14 -9.54 -26.18 -0.63
N LYS A 15 -10.06 -25.60 -1.72
CA LYS A 15 -9.29 -25.40 -2.96
C LYS A 15 -8.09 -24.47 -2.76
N LEU A 16 -8.27 -23.40 -1.98
CA LEU A 16 -7.22 -22.44 -1.68
C LEU A 16 -6.18 -23.06 -0.75
N GLN A 17 -6.62 -23.84 0.23
CA GLN A 17 -5.74 -24.58 1.12
C GLN A 17 -4.82 -25.51 0.33
N SER A 18 -5.36 -26.38 -0.53
CA SER A 18 -4.54 -27.31 -1.32
C SER A 18 -3.58 -26.60 -2.26
N ALA A 19 -3.99 -25.52 -2.91
CA ALA A 19 -3.10 -24.72 -3.75
C ALA A 19 -1.98 -24.05 -2.93
N THR A 20 -2.29 -23.61 -1.72
CA THR A 20 -1.32 -22.98 -0.81
C THR A 20 -0.30 -23.99 -0.29
N GLU A 21 -0.75 -25.20 0.08
CA GLU A 21 0.13 -26.31 0.47
C GLU A 21 1.14 -26.64 -0.64
N GLN A 22 0.65 -26.82 -1.87
CA GLN A 22 1.53 -27.06 -3.02
C GLN A 22 2.52 -25.92 -3.26
N TYR A 23 2.10 -24.67 -3.07
CA TYR A 23 2.97 -23.51 -3.21
C TYR A 23 4.05 -23.48 -2.12
N VAL A 24 3.68 -23.76 -0.86
CA VAL A 24 4.60 -23.82 0.28
C VAL A 24 5.70 -24.85 0.03
N ASP A 25 5.32 -26.04 -0.41
CA ASP A 25 6.26 -27.14 -0.68
C ASP A 25 7.21 -26.80 -1.84
N ASN A 26 6.69 -26.23 -2.93
CA ASN A 26 7.48 -25.93 -4.13
C ASN A 26 8.48 -24.77 -3.93
N TYR A 27 8.14 -23.80 -3.08
CA TYR A 27 8.94 -22.58 -2.88
C TYR A 27 9.74 -22.59 -1.56
N GLY A 28 9.73 -23.71 -0.82
CA GLY A 28 10.60 -23.92 0.33
C GLY A 28 10.20 -23.15 1.59
N TYR A 29 8.91 -22.80 1.74
CA TYR A 29 8.40 -22.21 2.98
C TYR A 29 8.28 -23.30 4.06
N ARG A 30 8.50 -22.95 5.32
CA ARG A 30 8.41 -23.90 6.44
C ARG A 30 6.98 -24.32 6.75
N ASN A 31 6.02 -23.42 6.52
CA ASN A 31 4.59 -23.68 6.69
C ASN A 31 3.77 -22.59 5.99
N ILE A 32 2.44 -22.81 5.92
CA ILE A 32 1.46 -21.89 5.34
C ILE A 32 1.46 -20.52 6.04
N GLN A 33 1.70 -20.46 7.36
CA GLN A 33 1.68 -19.18 8.09
C GLN A 33 2.87 -18.29 7.71
N GLU A 34 4.05 -18.87 7.53
CA GLU A 34 5.23 -18.15 7.04
C GLU A 34 4.98 -17.62 5.62
N PHE A 35 4.39 -18.44 4.75
CA PHE A 35 3.99 -17.99 3.41
C PHE A 35 2.98 -16.84 3.46
N ILE A 36 1.93 -16.93 4.29
CA ILE A 36 0.93 -15.85 4.44
C ILE A 36 1.60 -14.58 4.96
N LEU A 37 2.50 -14.69 5.94
CA LEU A 37 3.22 -13.55 6.50
C LEU A 37 4.10 -12.87 5.44
N GLU A 38 4.87 -13.64 4.68
CA GLU A 38 5.70 -13.11 3.61
C GLU A 38 4.84 -12.52 2.48
N ALA A 39 3.71 -13.15 2.11
CA ALA A 39 2.80 -12.60 1.10
C ALA A 39 2.18 -11.27 1.54
N ILE A 40 1.79 -11.14 2.82
CA ILE A 40 1.30 -9.88 3.39
C ILE A 40 2.42 -8.84 3.40
N ARG A 41 3.62 -9.21 3.87
CA ARG A 41 4.78 -8.31 3.88
C ARG A 41 5.09 -7.83 2.47
N ASP A 42 5.08 -8.74 1.51
CA ASP A 42 5.32 -8.44 0.12
C ASP A 42 4.31 -7.41 -0.40
N LYS A 43 3.02 -7.61 -0.10
CA LYS A 43 1.99 -6.68 -0.56
C LYS A 43 2.00 -5.32 0.12
N ILE A 44 2.48 -5.24 1.36
CA ILE A 44 2.55 -3.98 2.12
C ILE A 44 3.87 -3.23 1.86
N PHE A 45 4.98 -3.95 1.68
CA PHE A 45 6.33 -3.38 1.69
C PHE A 45 7.13 -3.55 0.40
N ARG A 46 6.73 -4.45 -0.53
CA ARG A 46 7.39 -4.60 -1.84
C ARG A 46 6.92 -3.46 -2.75
N ASP A 47 7.59 -2.32 -2.63
CA ASP A 47 7.44 -1.11 -3.46
C ASP A 47 6.06 -0.40 -3.40
N ASN A 48 5.70 0.20 -2.27
CA ASN A 48 5.01 1.51 -2.29
C ASN A 48 6.09 2.61 -2.47
N ARG A 49 6.78 2.63 -3.62
CA ARG A 49 7.47 3.87 -4.04
C ARG A 49 6.48 4.92 -4.52
N TYR A 50 5.26 4.48 -4.80
CA TYR A 50 4.07 5.28 -4.98
C TYR A 50 3.03 4.67 -4.06
N ASP A 51 2.98 5.13 -2.81
CA ASP A 51 1.74 4.99 -2.05
C ASP A 51 0.69 5.80 -2.83
N GLU A 52 -0.09 5.15 -3.69
CA GLU A 52 -1.14 5.82 -4.50
C GLU A 52 -2.25 6.40 -3.60
N THR A 53 -2.23 6.05 -2.31
CA THR A 53 -3.03 6.72 -1.29
C THR A 53 -2.19 7.80 -0.62
N PHE A 54 -2.29 9.04 -1.12
CA PHE A 54 -1.87 10.20 -0.34
C PHE A 54 -2.51 10.12 1.04
N SER A 55 -1.70 10.18 2.10
CA SER A 55 -2.24 10.31 3.45
C SER A 55 -3.06 11.61 3.53
N GLY A 56 -4.08 11.67 4.39
CA GLY A 56 -4.90 12.89 4.51
C GLY A 56 -4.08 14.16 4.77
N LYS A 57 -2.93 14.03 5.44
CA LYS A 57 -1.99 15.14 5.66
C LYS A 57 -1.29 15.61 4.40
N GLU A 58 -0.98 14.70 3.47
CA GLU A 58 -0.37 15.03 2.18
C GLU A 58 -1.38 15.67 1.24
N ILE A 59 -2.64 15.19 1.25
CA ILE A 59 -3.75 15.84 0.54
C ILE A 59 -3.92 17.28 1.05
N ASP A 60 -4.01 17.48 2.37
CA ASP A 60 -4.11 18.82 2.99
C ASP A 60 -2.94 19.73 2.60
N LEU A 61 -1.73 19.18 2.50
CA LEU A 61 -0.53 19.93 2.12
C LEU A 61 -0.58 20.36 0.66
N ILE A 62 -1.01 19.46 -0.23
CA ILE A 62 -1.19 19.75 -1.66
C ILE A 62 -2.25 20.83 -1.86
N GLU A 63 -3.40 20.73 -1.19
CA GLU A 63 -4.48 21.73 -1.27
C GLU A 63 -4.02 23.12 -0.80
N LYS A 64 -3.28 23.19 0.30
CA LYS A 64 -2.70 24.45 0.79
C LYS A 64 -1.68 25.02 -0.17
N LEU A 65 -0.80 24.19 -0.74
CA LEU A 65 0.19 24.63 -1.72
C LEU A 65 -0.46 25.17 -2.99
N LEU A 66 -1.51 24.51 -3.49
CA LEU A 66 -2.26 24.98 -4.65
C LEU A 66 -2.93 26.32 -4.36
N SER A 67 -3.60 26.44 -3.21
CA SER A 67 -4.26 27.69 -2.79
C SER A 67 -3.28 28.86 -2.70
N VAL A 68 -2.14 28.66 -2.02
CA VAL A 68 -1.09 29.69 -1.88
C VAL A 68 -0.44 30.02 -3.24
N SER A 69 -0.35 29.05 -4.15
CA SER A 69 0.24 29.27 -5.48
C SER A 69 -0.69 30.08 -6.40
N ILE A 70 -2.00 29.87 -6.29
CA ILE A 70 -3.04 30.68 -6.97
C ILE A 70 -3.06 32.10 -6.38
N GLU A 71 -3.06 32.24 -5.05
CA GLU A 71 -3.01 33.55 -4.38
C GLU A 71 -1.78 34.39 -4.75
N LYS A 72 -0.64 33.71 -5.03
CA LYS A 72 0.61 34.35 -5.43
C LYS A 72 0.79 34.53 -6.93
N ASP A 73 -0.26 34.30 -7.73
CA ASP A 73 -0.27 34.37 -9.21
C ASP A 73 0.82 33.51 -9.87
N LYS A 74 1.25 32.42 -9.20
CA LYS A 74 2.25 31.48 -9.71
C LYS A 74 1.65 30.39 -10.58
N ILE A 75 0.36 30.14 -10.40
CA ILE A 75 -0.49 29.26 -11.21
C ILE A 75 -1.74 30.06 -11.53
N ARG A 76 -1.97 30.36 -12.81
CA ARG A 76 -3.06 31.25 -13.23
C ARG A 76 -4.39 30.52 -13.38
N ASP A 77 -4.34 29.29 -13.87
CA ASP A 77 -5.52 28.44 -14.05
C ASP A 77 -5.20 26.94 -13.96
N HIS A 78 -6.26 26.12 -14.05
CA HIS A 78 -6.16 24.66 -14.03
C HIS A 78 -5.45 24.08 -15.28
N ASP A 79 -5.41 24.84 -16.37
CA ASP A 79 -4.84 24.46 -17.65
C ASP A 79 -3.30 24.48 -17.60
N ASP A 80 -2.71 25.41 -16.84
CA ASP A 80 -1.27 25.48 -16.57
C ASP A 80 -0.75 24.25 -15.81
N ILE A 81 -1.51 23.76 -14.81
CA ILE A 81 -1.16 22.55 -14.06
C ILE A 81 -1.21 21.32 -14.98
N THR A 82 -2.23 21.25 -15.83
CA THR A 82 -2.45 20.11 -16.73
C THR A 82 -1.34 20.02 -17.79
N LYS A 83 -0.82 21.16 -18.27
CA LYS A 83 0.33 21.21 -19.19
C LYS A 83 1.65 20.80 -18.54
N ALA A 84 1.84 21.09 -17.25
CA ALA A 84 3.09 20.77 -16.54
C ALA A 84 3.21 19.28 -16.14
N LEU A 85 2.10 18.55 -16.14
CA LEU A 85 2.03 17.14 -15.76
C LEU A 85 2.07 16.17 -16.96
N GLN A 86 2.12 16.68 -18.19
CA GLN A 86 2.34 15.92 -19.43
C GLN A 86 3.83 15.89 -19.79
#